data_AF-A0A9P1AI44-F1
#
_entry.id   AF-A0A9P1AI44-F1
#
_cell.length_a   1.000
_cell.length_b   1.000
_cell.length_c   1.000
_cell.angle_alpha   90.00
_cell.angle_beta   90.00
_cell.angle_gamma   90.00
#
_symmetry.space_group_name_H-M   'P 1'
#
loop_
_entity.id
_entity.type
_entity.pdbx_description
1 polymer ?
#
loop_
_entity_poly.entity_id
_entity_poly.type
_entity_poly.pdbx_seq_one_letter_code
_entity_poly.pdbx_strand_id
1 'polypeptide(L)'
;MSKSIIGIVVGQVDPQKYYVWSNETYVGRDGMILVPFGVRVDLGDWVVVSFGPIQAATFFPSQKSEHTPRFESSDFRVIRAIYETTPIGKTVQIKLNQCLTAGQTVIEHHFFKKIYNDTVLVGDGDWNLTIRRVEPRVGYGRESVWILDRVASIPERPKTGKDVIGIVVGTKNASENYVWCKETRPGFDGTIVVPDSGPLPSGTWVRMSFTQQEVDVYFENEQEIRFKSWNYSILTALHPTEPYKQTIKIKLKCFIDGNEQIKDIIHPFVGLVKNDKQIENSGKYEIRITRVKPSLARDSHITSVWVVSELKLVRDEPSVLTLEEPIQILPSLPEQDVRPSPETSHRPVELPRHAGQIKKAIIVNIKRVKDRDQVFVWLLDDHKDGLLRLDVDAATLGLTEGNVFTAEFTDASEGKVESRGPITREYDYYETRGKGNGNGVEFKIFAETLVESDPNNEPMNSSYPSIYHHHFGYVVDNFRRLKNHEHIKYHMWIKKARVGDVFRWVIVEQVGHGQ
;
A
#
# COMPACT_ATOMS: atom_id res chain seq x y z
N MET A 1 -24.77 13.07 -30.02
CA MET A 1 -25.06 12.14 -28.91
C MET A 1 -25.68 12.95 -27.78
N SER A 2 -26.62 12.38 -27.04
CA SER A 2 -27.10 12.98 -25.77
C SER A 2 -25.95 13.02 -24.76
N LYS A 3 -25.97 14.01 -23.87
CA LYS A 3 -24.94 14.19 -22.84
C LYS A 3 -25.59 14.36 -21.49
N SER A 4 -24.99 13.78 -20.45
CA SER A 4 -25.35 14.09 -19.07
C SER A 4 -24.11 14.59 -18.35
N ILE A 5 -24.29 15.54 -17.44
CA ILE A 5 -23.21 16.04 -16.59
C ILE A 5 -23.64 15.88 -15.13
N ILE A 6 -22.64 15.72 -14.27
CA ILE A 6 -22.84 15.82 -12.82
C ILE A 6 -22.49 17.22 -12.38
N GLY A 7 -23.32 17.79 -11.51
CA GLY A 7 -23.04 19.04 -10.85
C GLY A 7 -23.55 19.09 -9.41
N ILE A 8 -23.24 20.19 -8.76
CA ILE A 8 -23.62 20.48 -7.37
C ILE A 8 -24.45 21.74 -7.38
N VAL A 9 -25.56 21.73 -6.65
CA VAL A 9 -26.37 22.92 -6.43
C VAL A 9 -25.62 23.86 -5.48
N VAL A 10 -25.12 24.96 -6.02
CA VAL A 10 -24.19 25.87 -5.33
C VAL A 10 -24.80 27.21 -4.96
N GLY A 11 -25.99 27.51 -5.49
CA GLY A 11 -26.69 28.77 -5.22
C GLY A 11 -28.14 28.68 -5.66
N GLN A 12 -28.96 29.57 -5.10
CA GLN A 12 -30.37 29.72 -5.47
C GLN A 12 -30.58 31.14 -5.98
N VAL A 13 -31.18 31.26 -7.16
CA VAL A 13 -31.56 32.56 -7.76
C VAL A 13 -32.94 32.96 -7.31
N ASP A 14 -33.88 32.02 -7.41
CA ASP A 14 -35.27 32.16 -7.00
C ASP A 14 -35.84 30.78 -6.59
N PRO A 15 -37.09 30.67 -6.09
CA PRO A 15 -37.67 29.40 -5.63
C PRO A 15 -37.67 28.26 -6.64
N GLN A 16 -37.53 28.54 -7.95
CA GLN A 16 -37.57 27.53 -9.01
C GLN A 16 -36.28 27.52 -9.86
N LYS A 17 -35.28 28.33 -9.52
CA LYS A 17 -34.07 28.46 -10.32
C LYS A 17 -32.81 28.41 -9.46
N TYR A 18 -31.95 27.44 -9.75
CA TYR A 18 -30.76 27.13 -8.95
C TYR A 18 -29.50 27.09 -9.81
N TYR A 19 -28.39 27.58 -9.28
CA TYR A 19 -27.08 27.44 -9.89
C TYR A 19 -26.52 26.05 -9.66
N VAL A 20 -25.96 25.47 -10.71
CA VAL A 20 -25.30 24.17 -10.71
C VAL A 20 -23.87 24.31 -11.22
N TRP A 21 -22.91 24.05 -10.34
CA TRP A 21 -21.50 23.97 -10.73
C TRP A 21 -21.19 22.59 -11.29
N SER A 22 -20.42 22.54 -12.38
CA SER A 22 -19.85 21.31 -12.93
C SER A 22 -18.45 21.58 -13.47
N ASN A 23 -17.58 20.57 -13.48
CA ASN A 23 -16.28 20.69 -14.15
C ASN A 23 -16.41 20.74 -15.69
N GLU A 24 -17.61 20.46 -16.19
CA GLU A 24 -17.97 20.53 -17.60
C GLU A 24 -18.34 21.94 -18.05
N THR A 25 -18.67 22.86 -17.14
CA THR A 25 -18.93 24.26 -17.52
C THR A 25 -17.64 25.07 -17.68
N TYR A 26 -17.73 26.23 -18.32
CA TYR A 26 -16.66 27.22 -18.28
C TYR A 26 -16.51 27.75 -16.85
N VAL A 27 -15.28 28.11 -16.47
CA VAL A 27 -14.98 28.56 -15.10
C VAL A 27 -15.81 29.83 -14.80
N GLY A 28 -16.33 29.92 -13.57
CA GLY A 28 -17.27 30.98 -13.13
C GLY A 28 -18.60 31.11 -13.86
N ARG A 29 -18.92 30.20 -14.80
CA ARG A 29 -20.19 30.15 -15.53
C ARG A 29 -20.96 28.90 -15.17
N ASP A 30 -21.43 28.86 -13.92
CA ASP A 30 -22.36 27.81 -13.49
C ASP A 30 -23.59 27.79 -14.38
N GLY A 31 -24.01 26.58 -14.73
CA GLY A 31 -25.30 26.41 -15.37
C GLY A 31 -26.43 26.53 -14.36
N MET A 32 -27.64 26.37 -14.85
CA MET A 32 -28.84 26.57 -14.08
C MET A 32 -29.80 25.41 -14.29
N ILE A 33 -30.45 25.00 -13.21
CA ILE A 33 -31.59 24.09 -13.29
C ILE A 33 -32.88 24.84 -12.99
N LEU A 34 -33.92 24.49 -13.75
CA LEU A 34 -35.29 24.98 -13.60
C LEU A 34 -36.09 23.89 -12.90
N VAL A 35 -36.48 24.13 -11.66
CA VAL A 35 -37.11 23.17 -10.77
C VAL A 35 -38.64 23.27 -10.92
N PRO A 36 -39.31 22.21 -11.40
CA PRO A 36 -40.77 22.18 -11.48
C PRO A 36 -41.42 22.31 -10.10
N PHE A 37 -42.65 22.80 -10.07
CA PHE A 37 -43.40 22.93 -8.83
C PHE A 37 -43.55 21.57 -8.13
N GLY A 38 -43.24 21.50 -6.83
CA GLY A 38 -43.31 20.29 -6.02
C GLY A 38 -42.06 19.40 -6.04
N VAL A 39 -41.05 19.70 -6.87
CA VAL A 39 -39.74 19.03 -6.80
C VAL A 39 -38.87 19.77 -5.78
N ARG A 40 -38.32 19.03 -4.82
CA ARG A 40 -37.43 19.60 -3.80
C ARG A 40 -35.98 19.53 -4.28
N VAL A 41 -35.30 20.66 -4.22
CA VAL A 41 -33.87 20.81 -4.46
C VAL A 41 -33.31 21.76 -3.42
N ASP A 42 -32.28 21.32 -2.71
CA ASP A 42 -31.61 22.08 -1.66
C ASP A 42 -30.19 22.46 -2.10
N LEU A 43 -29.62 23.51 -1.49
CA LEU A 43 -28.20 23.82 -1.65
C LEU A 43 -27.37 22.60 -1.22
N GLY A 44 -26.32 22.30 -1.99
CA GLY A 44 -25.46 21.14 -1.75
C GLY A 44 -25.96 19.83 -2.36
N ASP A 45 -27.17 19.80 -2.92
CA ASP A 45 -27.64 18.63 -3.65
C ASP A 45 -26.76 18.34 -4.86
N TRP A 46 -26.52 17.07 -5.09
CA TRP A 46 -25.83 16.59 -6.27
C TRP A 46 -26.87 16.25 -7.33
N VAL A 47 -26.64 16.68 -8.56
CA VAL A 47 -27.59 16.51 -9.66
C VAL A 47 -26.91 15.93 -10.88
N VAL A 48 -27.65 15.07 -11.60
CA VAL A 48 -27.35 14.73 -12.99
C VAL A 48 -28.27 15.57 -13.85
N VAL A 49 -27.70 16.35 -14.77
CA VAL A 49 -28.45 17.17 -15.74
C VAL A 49 -28.26 16.56 -17.12
N SER A 50 -29.36 16.30 -17.80
CA SER A 50 -29.37 15.66 -19.12
C SER A 50 -29.63 16.69 -20.23
N PHE A 51 -28.96 16.48 -21.36
CA PHE A 51 -28.98 17.37 -22.51
C PHE A 51 -29.17 16.58 -23.81
N GLY A 52 -30.05 17.08 -24.66
CA GLY A 52 -30.18 16.62 -26.03
C GLY A 52 -28.91 16.92 -26.85
N PRO A 53 -28.70 16.27 -28.01
CA PRO A 53 -27.49 16.46 -28.82
C PRO A 53 -27.19 17.92 -29.20
N ILE A 54 -28.23 18.71 -29.48
CA ILE A 54 -28.10 20.13 -29.84
C ILE A 54 -27.61 20.93 -28.64
N GLN A 55 -28.29 20.81 -27.49
CA GLN A 55 -27.91 21.47 -26.24
C GLN A 55 -26.49 21.09 -25.81
N ALA A 56 -26.13 19.81 -25.94
CA ALA A 56 -24.80 19.33 -25.59
C ALA A 56 -23.70 20.02 -26.41
N ALA A 57 -23.90 20.17 -27.72
CA ALA A 57 -22.96 20.87 -28.60
C ALA A 57 -22.88 22.37 -28.31
N THR A 58 -23.98 22.98 -27.90
CA THR A 58 -24.05 24.42 -27.54
C THR A 58 -23.36 24.72 -26.21
N PHE A 59 -23.64 23.94 -25.16
CA PHE A 59 -23.18 24.24 -23.81
C PHE A 59 -21.81 23.63 -23.48
N PHE A 60 -21.43 22.55 -24.17
CA PHE A 60 -20.19 21.82 -23.89
C PHE A 60 -19.35 21.60 -25.17
N PRO A 61 -18.96 22.69 -25.88
CA PRO A 61 -18.10 22.57 -27.05
C PRO A 61 -16.72 22.03 -26.68
N SER A 62 -16.06 21.42 -27.67
CA SER A 62 -14.71 20.85 -27.52
C SER A 62 -13.67 21.87 -27.06
N GLN A 63 -13.85 23.13 -27.47
CA GLN A 63 -13.07 24.28 -26.99
C GLN A 63 -14.01 25.25 -26.29
N LYS A 64 -13.82 25.40 -24.97
CA LYS A 64 -14.59 26.34 -24.15
C LYS A 64 -13.90 27.69 -24.14
N SER A 65 -14.68 28.76 -24.14
CA SER A 65 -14.19 30.15 -24.05
C SER A 65 -15.10 30.96 -23.14
N GLU A 66 -14.71 32.20 -22.86
CA GLU A 66 -15.55 33.17 -22.15
C GLU A 66 -16.88 33.46 -22.86
N HIS A 67 -17.04 33.06 -24.12
CA HIS A 67 -18.29 33.18 -24.85
C HIS A 67 -19.17 31.93 -24.77
N THR A 68 -18.68 30.83 -24.17
CA THR A 68 -19.49 29.62 -23.98
C THR A 68 -20.70 29.94 -23.08
N PRO A 69 -21.94 29.67 -23.55
CA PRO A 69 -23.15 29.99 -22.80
C PRO A 69 -23.29 29.13 -21.54
N ARG A 70 -23.91 29.68 -20.49
CA ARG A 70 -24.39 28.88 -19.36
C ARG A 70 -25.52 27.99 -19.85
N PHE A 71 -25.58 26.76 -19.39
CA PHE A 71 -26.74 25.92 -19.66
C PHE A 71 -27.91 26.33 -18.77
N GLU A 72 -29.13 26.15 -19.28
CA GLU A 72 -30.35 26.10 -18.47
C GLU A 72 -31.09 24.81 -18.83
N SER A 73 -31.50 24.02 -17.83
CA SER A 73 -32.23 22.76 -18.06
C SER A 73 -33.26 22.47 -16.98
N SER A 74 -34.41 21.94 -17.38
CA SER A 74 -35.39 21.33 -16.46
C SER A 74 -35.26 19.80 -16.39
N ASP A 75 -34.42 19.20 -17.24
CA ASP A 75 -34.19 17.75 -17.26
C ASP A 75 -33.01 17.40 -16.36
N PHE A 76 -33.32 17.13 -15.10
CA PHE A 76 -32.35 16.73 -14.10
C PHE A 76 -32.96 15.75 -13.10
N ARG A 77 -32.08 15.07 -12.36
CA ARG A 77 -32.45 14.32 -11.16
C ARG A 77 -31.45 14.58 -10.05
N VAL A 78 -31.94 14.65 -8.82
CA VAL A 78 -31.10 14.65 -7.62
C VAL A 78 -30.53 13.25 -7.43
N ILE A 79 -29.25 13.17 -7.11
CA ILE A 79 -28.52 11.94 -6.82
C ILE A 79 -27.92 11.99 -5.42
N ARG A 80 -27.47 10.83 -4.95
CA ARG A 80 -26.71 10.75 -3.70
C ARG A 80 -25.42 11.57 -3.83
N ALA A 81 -25.09 12.31 -2.77
CA ALA A 81 -23.89 13.10 -2.71
C ALA A 81 -22.63 12.26 -2.96
N ILE A 82 -21.76 12.74 -3.84
CA ILE A 82 -20.47 12.11 -4.16
C ILE A 82 -19.42 12.46 -3.09
N TYR A 83 -19.48 13.69 -2.59
CA TYR A 83 -18.71 14.16 -1.45
C TYR A 83 -19.64 14.73 -0.40
N GLU A 84 -19.25 14.62 0.87
CA GLU A 84 -19.99 15.25 1.97
C GLU A 84 -20.06 16.76 1.71
N THR A 85 -21.28 17.26 1.56
CA THR A 85 -21.55 18.65 1.18
C THR A 85 -22.36 19.30 2.30
N THR A 86 -21.88 20.45 2.78
CA THR A 86 -22.54 21.23 3.84
C THR A 86 -22.90 22.60 3.30
N PRO A 87 -24.19 22.99 3.27
CA PRO A 87 -24.60 24.34 2.90
C PRO A 87 -24.11 25.34 3.95
N ILE A 88 -23.48 26.43 3.52
CA ILE A 88 -23.03 27.52 4.41
C ILE A 88 -23.43 28.86 3.83
N GLY A 89 -24.43 29.48 4.46
CA GLY A 89 -24.98 30.75 3.99
C GLY A 89 -25.51 30.64 2.56
N LYS A 90 -24.87 31.34 1.62
CA LYS A 90 -25.23 31.33 0.19
C LYS A 90 -24.29 30.47 -0.67
N THR A 91 -23.45 29.65 -0.07
CA THR A 91 -22.47 28.79 -0.76
C THR A 91 -22.46 27.38 -0.17
N VAL A 92 -21.59 26.52 -0.68
CA VAL A 92 -21.39 25.15 -0.22
C VAL A 92 -19.95 24.91 0.21
N GLN A 93 -19.79 24.11 1.26
CA GLN A 93 -18.54 23.47 1.63
C GLN A 93 -18.57 21.99 1.23
N ILE A 94 -17.42 21.48 0.83
CA ILE A 94 -17.25 20.09 0.44
C ILE A 94 -16.07 19.50 1.19
N LYS A 95 -16.26 18.33 1.81
CA LYS A 95 -15.16 17.57 2.41
C LYS A 95 -14.68 16.48 1.45
N LEU A 96 -13.37 16.41 1.27
CA LEU A 96 -12.72 15.41 0.41
C LEU A 96 -11.36 15.00 0.98
N ASN A 97 -10.92 13.78 0.65
CA ASN A 97 -9.57 13.30 0.96
C ASN A 97 -8.65 13.57 -0.23
N GLN A 98 -7.49 14.13 0.03
CA GLN A 98 -6.51 14.43 -1.01
C GLN A 98 -5.09 14.35 -0.46
N CYS A 99 -4.20 13.73 -1.23
CA CYS A 99 -2.77 13.80 -0.98
C CYS A 99 -2.25 15.15 -1.44
N LEU A 100 -1.58 15.86 -0.53
CA LEU A 100 -0.99 17.18 -0.76
C LEU A 100 0.52 17.13 -0.64
N THR A 101 1.18 18.05 -1.34
CA THR A 101 2.61 18.34 -1.16
C THR A 101 2.80 19.67 -0.43
N ALA A 102 3.87 19.80 0.33
CA ALA A 102 4.26 20.98 1.06
C ALA A 102 4.43 22.16 0.10
N GLY A 103 3.91 23.33 0.50
CA GLY A 103 3.96 24.54 -0.32
C GLY A 103 3.07 24.51 -1.59
N GLN A 104 2.19 23.50 -1.76
CA GLN A 104 1.32 23.42 -2.92
C GLN A 104 0.28 24.56 -2.93
N THR A 105 0.36 25.46 -3.91
CA THR A 105 -0.54 26.62 -4.07
C THR A 105 -1.79 26.32 -4.90
N VAL A 106 -1.75 25.26 -5.72
CA VAL A 106 -2.89 24.79 -6.52
C VAL A 106 -2.98 23.27 -6.42
N ILE A 107 -4.15 22.80 -6.03
CA ILE A 107 -4.47 21.37 -5.89
C ILE A 107 -5.25 20.94 -7.13
N GLU A 108 -4.67 20.03 -7.90
CA GLU A 108 -5.32 19.42 -9.07
C GLU A 108 -6.14 18.21 -8.62
N HIS A 109 -7.45 18.38 -8.54
CA HIS A 109 -8.39 17.35 -8.16
C HIS A 109 -9.15 16.83 -9.38
N HIS A 110 -9.31 15.51 -9.50
CA HIS A 110 -9.93 14.89 -10.68
C HIS A 110 -11.35 15.43 -10.99
N PHE A 111 -12.18 15.60 -9.96
CA PHE A 111 -13.52 16.17 -10.05
C PHE A 111 -13.50 17.71 -10.07
N PHE A 112 -13.05 18.35 -8.99
CA PHE A 112 -13.03 19.82 -8.82
C PHE A 112 -12.03 20.61 -9.68
N LYS A 113 -11.16 19.93 -10.43
CA LYS A 113 -10.06 20.54 -11.20
C LYS A 113 -9.16 21.35 -10.28
N LYS A 114 -9.08 22.66 -10.47
CA LYS A 114 -8.21 23.53 -9.67
C LYS A 114 -8.91 23.96 -8.40
N ILE A 115 -8.32 23.57 -7.27
CA ILE A 115 -8.63 24.12 -5.95
C ILE A 115 -7.46 25.02 -5.57
N TYR A 116 -7.72 26.30 -5.38
CA TYR A 116 -6.70 27.27 -5.00
C TYR A 116 -6.43 27.18 -3.51
N ASN A 117 -5.17 27.13 -3.15
CA ASN A 117 -4.74 27.06 -1.78
C ASN A 117 -4.03 28.35 -1.38
N ASP A 118 -4.76 29.21 -0.66
CA ASP A 118 -4.23 30.44 -0.08
C ASP A 118 -3.66 30.21 1.35
N THR A 119 -3.68 28.96 1.83
CA THR A 119 -3.14 28.58 3.14
C THR A 119 -1.75 27.95 2.99
N VAL A 120 -0.84 28.26 3.91
CA VAL A 120 0.47 27.59 3.96
C VAL A 120 0.24 26.16 4.48
N LEU A 121 0.37 25.17 3.61
CA LEU A 121 0.26 23.76 3.99
C LEU A 121 1.48 23.32 4.80
N VAL A 122 1.23 22.62 5.90
CA VAL A 122 2.25 22.31 6.92
C VAL A 122 3.07 21.03 6.59
N GLY A 123 2.71 20.27 5.55
CA GLY A 123 3.53 19.15 5.10
C GLY A 123 2.89 18.26 4.04
N ASP A 124 3.69 17.35 3.49
CA ASP A 124 3.24 16.29 2.58
C ASP A 124 2.33 15.30 3.30
N GLY A 125 1.33 14.74 2.62
CA GLY A 125 0.55 13.63 3.14
C GLY A 125 -0.90 13.58 2.69
N ASP A 126 -1.64 12.60 3.21
CA ASP A 126 -3.08 12.47 3.00
C ASP A 126 -3.83 13.34 4.01
N TRP A 127 -4.67 14.26 3.51
CA TRP A 127 -5.41 15.22 4.33
C TRP A 127 -6.91 15.18 4.06
N ASN A 128 -7.70 15.49 5.09
CA ASN A 128 -9.11 15.82 4.95
C ASN A 128 -9.23 17.32 4.64
N LEU A 129 -9.61 17.63 3.41
CA LEU A 129 -9.79 18.99 2.94
C LEU A 129 -11.24 19.38 3.04
N THR A 130 -11.50 20.57 3.57
CA THR A 130 -12.77 21.27 3.36
C THR A 130 -12.50 22.36 2.34
N ILE A 131 -13.14 22.26 1.18
CA ILE A 131 -13.10 23.29 0.14
C ILE A 131 -14.41 24.06 0.15
N ARG A 132 -14.36 25.33 -0.25
CA ARG A 132 -15.52 26.19 -0.36
C ARG A 132 -15.51 26.92 -1.69
N ARG A 133 -16.70 27.17 -2.21
CA ARG A 133 -16.86 28.02 -3.40
C ARG A 133 -16.88 29.49 -2.99
N VAL A 134 -16.02 30.31 -3.61
CA VAL A 134 -16.00 31.76 -3.41
C VAL A 134 -16.38 32.51 -4.67
N GLU A 135 -17.22 33.52 -4.49
CA GLU A 135 -17.34 34.61 -5.45
C GLU A 135 -16.17 35.59 -5.22
N PRO A 136 -15.60 36.17 -6.28
CA PRO A 136 -14.49 37.10 -6.15
C PRO A 136 -14.96 38.40 -5.51
N ARG A 137 -14.14 38.99 -4.63
CA ARG A 137 -14.35 40.37 -4.19
C ARG A 137 -14.24 41.31 -5.40
N VAL A 138 -15.17 42.26 -5.48
CA VAL A 138 -15.26 43.29 -6.52
C VAL A 138 -13.88 43.93 -6.75
N GLY A 139 -13.32 43.79 -7.96
CA GLY A 139 -12.07 44.45 -8.35
C GLY A 139 -11.07 43.57 -9.13
N TYR A 140 -11.18 42.24 -9.04
CA TYR A 140 -10.34 41.31 -9.81
C TYR A 140 -11.24 40.48 -10.73
N GLY A 141 -11.26 40.78 -12.02
CA GLY A 141 -12.11 40.11 -13.02
C GLY A 141 -11.79 38.63 -13.25
N ARG A 142 -12.04 37.77 -12.27
CA ARG A 142 -11.89 36.31 -12.37
C ARG A 142 -13.04 35.61 -11.65
N GLU A 143 -13.98 35.08 -12.40
CA GLU A 143 -14.80 33.88 -12.19
C GLU A 143 -14.76 33.12 -10.83
N SER A 144 -15.91 32.67 -10.32
CA SER A 144 -16.02 31.87 -9.08
C SER A 144 -15.17 30.58 -9.13
N VAL A 145 -14.43 30.32 -8.04
CA VAL A 145 -13.47 29.21 -7.93
C VAL A 145 -13.66 28.40 -6.63
N TRP A 146 -13.06 27.21 -6.60
CA TRP A 146 -12.88 26.44 -5.37
C TRP A 146 -11.61 26.91 -4.66
N ILE A 147 -11.75 27.23 -3.38
CA ILE A 147 -10.61 27.50 -2.50
C ILE A 147 -10.56 26.48 -1.38
N LEU A 148 -9.35 26.20 -0.90
CA LEU A 148 -9.14 25.46 0.32
C LEU A 148 -9.56 26.32 1.51
N ASP A 149 -10.51 25.83 2.30
CA ASP A 149 -11.08 26.57 3.44
C ASP A 149 -10.51 26.05 4.77
N ARG A 150 -10.36 24.73 4.91
CA ARG A 150 -9.76 24.10 6.09
C ARG A 150 -9.03 22.83 5.71
N VAL A 151 -7.91 22.58 6.37
CA VAL A 151 -7.21 21.31 6.37
C VAL A 151 -7.36 20.68 7.75
N ALA A 152 -7.73 19.41 7.80
CA ALA A 152 -7.69 18.61 9.01
C ALA A 152 -6.85 17.37 8.73
N SER A 153 -6.09 16.93 9.74
CA SER A 153 -5.60 15.56 9.75
C SER A 153 -6.79 14.63 9.59
N ILE A 154 -6.61 13.53 8.86
CA ILE A 154 -7.66 12.52 8.77
C ILE A 154 -7.90 12.07 10.22
N PRO A 155 -9.12 12.25 10.79
CA PRO A 155 -9.39 11.82 12.14
C PRO A 155 -9.01 10.34 12.26
N GLU A 156 -8.38 9.92 13.36
CA GLU A 156 -8.24 8.51 13.66
C GLU A 156 -9.65 7.89 13.59
N ARG A 157 -9.88 7.16 12.50
CA ARG A 157 -11.18 6.55 12.25
C ARG A 157 -11.43 5.54 13.35
N PRO A 158 -12.68 5.34 13.78
CA PRO A 158 -12.99 4.24 14.67
C PRO A 158 -12.41 2.95 14.05
N LYS A 159 -11.68 2.18 14.87
CA LYS A 159 -10.91 0.97 14.51
C LYS A 159 -11.75 -0.19 13.95
N THR A 160 -12.98 0.08 13.48
CA THR A 160 -14.02 -0.90 13.14
C THR A 160 -14.27 -0.94 11.62
N GLY A 161 -13.20 -0.89 10.83
CA GLY A 161 -13.29 -0.97 9.37
C GLY A 161 -11.92 -1.23 8.74
N LYS A 162 -11.90 -1.50 7.44
CA LYS A 162 -10.70 -1.86 6.69
C LYS A 162 -10.53 -0.96 5.47
N ASP A 163 -9.33 -0.39 5.32
CA ASP A 163 -8.91 0.23 4.08
C ASP A 163 -8.35 -0.85 3.15
N VAL A 164 -8.85 -0.87 1.91
CA VAL A 164 -8.52 -1.85 0.88
C VAL A 164 -7.90 -1.13 -0.29
N ILE A 165 -6.75 -1.63 -0.75
CA ILE A 165 -6.04 -1.11 -1.91
C ILE A 165 -6.41 -1.97 -3.11
N GLY A 166 -6.91 -1.33 -4.17
CA GLY A 166 -7.28 -2.00 -5.40
C GLY A 166 -6.67 -1.34 -6.64
N ILE A 167 -6.76 -2.06 -7.75
CA ILE A 167 -6.32 -1.61 -9.07
C ILE A 167 -7.50 -1.75 -10.02
N VAL A 168 -7.79 -0.69 -10.77
CA VAL A 168 -8.77 -0.74 -11.85
C VAL A 168 -8.26 -1.67 -12.94
N VAL A 169 -8.98 -2.75 -13.19
CA VAL A 169 -8.56 -3.81 -14.13
C VAL A 169 -9.36 -3.83 -15.43
N GLY A 170 -10.44 -3.06 -15.49
CA GLY A 170 -11.27 -2.97 -16.66
C GLY A 170 -12.50 -2.10 -16.44
N THR A 171 -13.23 -1.90 -17.51
CA THR A 171 -14.50 -1.17 -17.50
C THR A 171 -15.64 -2.17 -17.55
N LYS A 172 -16.58 -2.07 -16.60
CA LYS A 172 -17.79 -2.88 -16.62
C LYS A 172 -18.87 -2.24 -17.49
N ASN A 173 -19.07 -0.94 -17.32
CA ASN A 173 -19.97 -0.11 -18.12
C ASN A 173 -19.54 1.37 -17.98
N ALA A 174 -20.33 2.30 -18.52
CA ALA A 174 -19.98 3.73 -18.51
C ALA A 174 -19.83 4.34 -17.11
N SER A 175 -20.44 3.75 -16.07
CA SER A 175 -20.47 4.27 -14.70
C SER A 175 -19.84 3.32 -13.68
N GLU A 176 -19.22 2.21 -14.13
CA GLU A 176 -18.61 1.22 -13.24
C GLU A 176 -17.30 0.67 -13.81
N ASN A 177 -16.28 0.62 -12.96
CA ASN A 177 -15.02 -0.08 -13.24
C ASN A 177 -14.94 -1.37 -12.42
N TYR A 178 -14.33 -2.40 -13.00
CA TYR A 178 -13.87 -3.56 -12.25
C TYR A 178 -12.60 -3.21 -11.50
N VAL A 179 -12.54 -3.61 -10.23
CA VAL A 179 -11.39 -3.38 -9.34
C VAL A 179 -10.97 -4.69 -8.73
N TRP A 180 -9.69 -5.02 -8.93
CA TRP A 180 -9.03 -6.10 -8.23
C TRP A 180 -8.43 -5.59 -6.93
N CYS A 181 -8.51 -6.38 -5.85
CA CYS A 181 -7.70 -6.20 -4.65
C CYS A 181 -7.24 -7.57 -4.13
N LYS A 182 -6.27 -7.58 -3.22
CA LYS A 182 -5.73 -8.84 -2.67
C LYS A 182 -6.74 -9.58 -1.78
N GLU A 183 -7.71 -8.85 -1.23
CA GLU A 183 -8.76 -9.36 -0.38
C GLU A 183 -9.85 -10.10 -1.16
N THR A 184 -9.98 -9.88 -2.48
CA THR A 184 -10.98 -10.60 -3.28
C THR A 184 -10.49 -11.97 -3.71
N ARG A 185 -11.42 -12.94 -3.70
CA ARG A 185 -11.17 -14.27 -4.26
C ARG A 185 -10.83 -14.16 -5.76
N PRO A 186 -9.96 -15.04 -6.30
CA PRO A 186 -9.69 -15.08 -7.74
C PRO A 186 -10.98 -15.17 -8.56
N GLY A 187 -11.18 -14.22 -9.48
CA GLY A 187 -12.39 -14.14 -10.31
C GLY A 187 -13.55 -13.32 -9.73
N PHE A 188 -13.44 -12.83 -8.49
CA PHE A 188 -14.47 -12.04 -7.80
C PHE A 188 -14.08 -10.58 -7.63
N ASP A 189 -13.69 -9.94 -8.73
CA ASP A 189 -13.46 -8.50 -8.71
C ASP A 189 -14.69 -7.75 -8.25
N GLY A 190 -14.46 -6.83 -7.32
CA GLY A 190 -15.46 -5.86 -6.98
C GLY A 190 -15.59 -4.79 -8.05
N THR A 191 -16.46 -3.85 -7.78
CA THR A 191 -16.73 -2.73 -8.66
C THR A 191 -16.63 -1.43 -7.89
N ILE A 192 -16.07 -0.42 -8.53
CA ILE A 192 -16.23 0.96 -8.06
C ILE A 192 -17.21 1.67 -8.99
N VAL A 193 -18.05 2.50 -8.40
CA VAL A 193 -18.97 3.36 -9.14
C VAL A 193 -18.23 4.64 -9.46
N VAL A 194 -18.03 4.87 -10.74
CA VAL A 194 -17.36 6.06 -11.27
C VAL A 194 -18.43 7.10 -11.58
N PRO A 195 -18.25 8.36 -11.14
CA PRO A 195 -19.11 9.44 -11.60
C PRO A 195 -19.05 9.58 -13.14
N ASP A 196 -20.07 10.19 -13.74
CA ASP A 196 -20.27 10.38 -15.20
C ASP A 196 -19.12 11.11 -15.95
N SER A 197 -17.99 11.39 -15.29
CA SER A 197 -16.69 11.70 -15.91
C SER A 197 -16.13 10.56 -16.79
N GLY A 198 -16.79 9.41 -16.80
CA GLY A 198 -16.39 8.21 -17.54
C GLY A 198 -15.53 7.27 -16.69
N PRO A 199 -15.32 6.03 -17.19
CA PRO A 199 -14.58 5.03 -16.46
C PRO A 199 -13.12 5.44 -16.25
N LEU A 200 -12.58 5.12 -15.07
CA LEU A 200 -11.16 5.27 -14.80
C LEU A 200 -10.34 4.41 -15.76
N PRO A 201 -9.14 4.89 -16.17
CA PRO A 201 -8.20 4.10 -16.93
C PRO A 201 -7.85 2.79 -16.22
N SER A 202 -7.66 1.72 -16.99
CA SER A 202 -7.09 0.48 -16.44
C SER A 202 -5.67 0.74 -15.94
N GLY A 203 -5.35 0.21 -14.76
CA GLY A 203 -4.09 0.43 -14.07
C GLY A 203 -4.14 1.56 -13.03
N THR A 204 -5.25 2.28 -12.91
CA THR A 204 -5.43 3.28 -11.84
C THR A 204 -5.50 2.59 -10.48
N TRP A 205 -4.69 3.05 -9.54
CA TRP A 205 -4.68 2.58 -8.17
C TRP A 205 -5.71 3.34 -7.34
N VAL A 206 -6.46 2.62 -6.52
CA VAL A 206 -7.50 3.20 -5.68
C VAL A 206 -7.39 2.68 -4.25
N ARG A 207 -7.67 3.56 -3.29
CA ARG A 207 -7.96 3.20 -1.90
C ARG A 207 -9.46 3.24 -1.70
N MET A 208 -10.03 2.17 -1.17
CA MET A 208 -11.42 2.07 -0.79
C MET A 208 -11.51 1.84 0.71
N SER A 209 -12.58 2.29 1.33
CA SER A 209 -12.80 2.11 2.76
C SER A 209 -14.09 1.35 2.98
N PHE A 210 -14.03 0.30 3.78
CA PHE A 210 -15.17 -0.55 4.11
C PHE A 210 -15.39 -0.54 5.62
N THR A 211 -16.65 -0.49 6.04
CA THR A 211 -17.07 -0.72 7.43
C THR A 211 -16.84 -2.18 7.81
N GLN A 212 -16.74 -2.52 9.10
CA GLN A 212 -16.60 -3.91 9.53
C GLN A 212 -17.71 -4.81 8.97
N GLN A 213 -18.96 -4.34 8.98
CA GLN A 213 -20.08 -5.09 8.41
C GLN A 213 -19.88 -5.39 6.91
N GLU A 214 -19.35 -4.43 6.14
CA GLU A 214 -19.03 -4.66 4.73
C GLU A 214 -17.84 -5.60 4.55
N VAL A 215 -16.86 -5.56 5.45
CA VAL A 215 -15.74 -6.50 5.44
C VAL A 215 -16.23 -7.92 5.67
N ASP A 216 -17.06 -8.11 6.68
CA ASP A 216 -17.66 -9.40 7.02
C ASP A 216 -18.45 -9.96 5.83
N VAL A 217 -19.21 -9.09 5.13
CA VAL A 217 -20.05 -9.50 3.99
C VAL A 217 -19.26 -9.75 2.70
N TYR A 218 -18.27 -8.91 2.38
CA TYR A 218 -17.60 -8.95 1.07
C TYR A 218 -16.30 -9.75 1.05
N PHE A 219 -15.60 -9.86 2.18
CA PHE A 219 -14.27 -10.47 2.24
C PHE A 219 -14.22 -11.71 3.12
N GLU A 220 -15.01 -11.76 4.19
CA GLU A 220 -14.98 -12.87 5.16
C GLU A 220 -16.15 -13.85 5.00
N ASN A 221 -17.22 -13.46 4.31
CA ASN A 221 -18.33 -14.35 4.00
C ASN A 221 -17.91 -15.42 2.99
N GLU A 222 -18.35 -16.66 3.21
CA GLU A 222 -18.12 -17.75 2.27
C GLU A 222 -18.92 -17.61 0.96
N GLN A 223 -19.98 -16.81 0.98
CA GLN A 223 -20.81 -16.51 -0.19
C GLN A 223 -20.06 -15.65 -1.22
N GLU A 224 -20.31 -15.92 -2.51
CA GLU A 224 -19.68 -15.29 -3.66
C GLU A 224 -20.19 -13.86 -3.95
N ILE A 225 -20.13 -12.96 -2.97
CA ILE A 225 -20.63 -11.59 -3.08
C ILE A 225 -19.50 -10.65 -3.52
N ARG A 226 -19.68 -9.98 -4.65
CA ARG A 226 -18.74 -8.95 -5.13
C ARG A 226 -19.04 -7.62 -4.45
N PHE A 227 -18.01 -6.96 -3.91
CA PHE A 227 -18.18 -5.64 -3.36
C PHE A 227 -18.55 -4.62 -4.44
N LYS A 228 -19.28 -3.59 -4.03
CA LYS A 228 -19.55 -2.39 -4.83
C LYS A 228 -19.28 -1.17 -3.96
N SER A 229 -18.31 -0.34 -4.36
CA SER A 229 -17.92 0.85 -3.60
C SER A 229 -18.22 2.13 -4.37
N TRP A 230 -18.75 3.11 -3.66
CA TRP A 230 -18.92 4.49 -4.12
C TRP A 230 -17.84 5.42 -3.56
N ASN A 231 -17.12 4.98 -2.53
CA ASN A 231 -16.15 5.78 -1.80
C ASN A 231 -14.75 5.24 -2.08
N TYR A 232 -14.02 5.97 -2.90
CA TYR A 232 -12.62 5.67 -3.19
C TYR A 232 -11.82 6.95 -3.38
N SER A 233 -10.51 6.86 -3.16
CA SER A 233 -9.53 7.87 -3.55
C SER A 233 -8.52 7.26 -4.51
N ILE A 234 -8.06 8.05 -5.47
CA ILE A 234 -7.00 7.62 -6.40
C ILE A 234 -5.65 7.72 -5.68
N LEU A 235 -4.82 6.69 -5.85
CA LEU A 235 -3.46 6.64 -5.30
C LEU A 235 -2.43 6.76 -6.41
N THR A 236 -1.23 7.22 -6.03
CA THR A 236 -0.03 6.96 -6.82
C THR A 236 0.21 5.45 -6.88
N ALA A 237 0.61 4.96 -8.05
CA ALA A 237 0.85 3.53 -8.26
C ALA A 237 1.92 2.99 -7.30
N LEU A 238 1.57 1.95 -6.52
CA LEU A 238 2.54 1.31 -5.61
C LEU A 238 3.55 0.45 -6.36
N HIS A 239 3.13 -0.12 -7.48
CA HIS A 239 4.00 -0.85 -8.40
C HIS A 239 3.81 -0.32 -9.82
N PRO A 240 4.86 -0.29 -10.65
CA PRO A 240 4.73 0.11 -12.05
C PRO A 240 3.66 -0.76 -12.73
N THR A 241 2.60 -0.09 -13.17
CA THR A 241 1.39 -0.72 -13.71
C THR A 241 1.07 -0.06 -15.03
N GLU A 242 0.82 -0.87 -16.05
CA GLU A 242 0.51 -0.40 -17.39
C GLU A 242 -0.77 -1.07 -17.92
N PRO A 243 -1.63 -0.33 -18.63
CA PRO A 243 -2.72 -0.93 -19.39
C PRO A 243 -2.15 -1.93 -20.40
N TYR A 244 -2.78 -3.11 -20.53
CA TYR A 244 -2.40 -4.11 -21.51
C TYR A 244 -3.65 -4.75 -22.13
N LYS A 245 -3.91 -4.47 -23.40
CA LYS A 245 -5.14 -4.90 -24.11
C LYS A 245 -6.39 -4.45 -23.33
N GLN A 246 -7.25 -5.38 -22.90
CA GLN A 246 -8.48 -5.12 -22.13
C GLN A 246 -8.27 -5.31 -20.61
N THR A 247 -7.02 -5.30 -20.14
CA THR A 247 -6.63 -5.65 -18.78
C THR A 247 -5.36 -4.88 -18.39
N ILE A 248 -4.59 -5.37 -17.41
CA ILE A 248 -3.38 -4.72 -16.90
C ILE A 248 -2.19 -5.66 -16.82
N LYS A 249 -1.00 -5.03 -16.88
CA LYS A 249 0.29 -5.61 -16.54
C LYS A 249 0.87 -4.90 -15.32
N ILE A 250 1.46 -5.68 -14.42
CA ILE A 250 2.14 -5.16 -13.23
C ILE A 250 3.56 -5.68 -13.23
N LYS A 251 4.51 -4.78 -12.97
CA LYS A 251 5.91 -5.10 -12.78
C LYS A 251 6.21 -5.23 -11.29
N LEU A 252 6.69 -6.40 -10.88
CA LEU A 252 6.92 -6.78 -9.49
C LEU A 252 8.35 -7.28 -9.31
N LYS A 253 8.81 -7.27 -8.05
CA LYS A 253 10.09 -7.86 -7.65
C LYS A 253 9.84 -8.86 -6.54
N CYS A 254 10.33 -10.08 -6.69
CA CYS A 254 10.24 -11.11 -5.66
C CYS A 254 11.42 -12.08 -5.73
N PHE A 255 11.67 -12.77 -4.63
CA PHE A 255 12.56 -13.93 -4.66
C PHE A 255 11.78 -15.13 -5.21
N ILE A 256 12.40 -15.92 -6.07
CA ILE A 256 11.80 -17.16 -6.56
C ILE A 256 12.83 -18.26 -6.44
N ASP A 257 12.44 -19.37 -5.83
CA ASP A 257 13.25 -20.58 -5.77
C ASP A 257 13.33 -21.24 -7.14
N GLY A 258 14.51 -21.73 -7.48
CA GLY A 258 14.72 -22.63 -8.60
C GLY A 258 13.88 -23.90 -8.41
N ASN A 259 13.36 -24.41 -9.51
CA ASN A 259 12.49 -25.56 -9.51
C ASN A 259 12.82 -26.52 -10.67
N GLU A 260 12.78 -27.81 -10.38
CA GLU A 260 12.88 -28.86 -11.40
C GLU A 260 11.55 -29.07 -12.14
N GLN A 261 10.45 -28.63 -11.53
CA GLN A 261 9.08 -28.71 -12.06
C GLN A 261 8.46 -27.32 -12.10
N ILE A 262 7.63 -27.05 -13.10
CA ILE A 262 6.88 -25.80 -13.22
C ILE A 262 5.99 -25.64 -12.00
N LYS A 263 6.24 -24.59 -11.21
CA LYS A 263 5.45 -24.22 -10.03
C LYS A 263 4.93 -22.79 -10.17
N ASP A 264 3.71 -22.57 -9.68
CA ASP A 264 3.14 -21.23 -9.52
C ASP A 264 3.99 -20.39 -8.56
N ILE A 265 4.00 -19.08 -8.76
CA ILE A 265 4.75 -18.13 -7.94
C ILE A 265 3.79 -17.49 -6.94
N ILE A 266 4.18 -17.42 -5.67
CA ILE A 266 3.45 -16.67 -4.65
C ILE A 266 4.12 -15.31 -4.49
N HIS A 267 3.38 -14.23 -4.74
CA HIS A 267 3.85 -12.87 -4.54
C HIS A 267 3.12 -12.20 -3.35
N PRO A 268 3.81 -11.55 -2.40
CA PRO A 268 3.19 -10.98 -1.20
C PRO A 268 2.06 -9.97 -1.47
N PHE A 269 2.17 -9.21 -2.56
CA PHE A 269 1.16 -8.22 -2.95
C PHE A 269 -0.04 -8.81 -3.71
N VAL A 270 0.20 -9.67 -4.72
CA VAL A 270 -0.89 -10.16 -5.60
C VAL A 270 -1.34 -11.59 -5.31
N GLY A 271 -0.70 -12.26 -4.35
CA GLY A 271 -0.96 -13.67 -4.04
C GLY A 271 -0.42 -14.61 -5.12
N LEU A 272 -1.21 -15.63 -5.45
CA LEU A 272 -0.84 -16.68 -6.39
C LEU A 272 -0.79 -16.14 -7.84
N VAL A 273 0.34 -16.39 -8.50
CA VAL A 273 0.60 -16.06 -9.90
C VAL A 273 0.90 -17.36 -10.64
N LYS A 274 0.08 -17.67 -11.64
CA LYS A 274 0.30 -18.82 -12.52
C LYS A 274 1.58 -18.65 -13.31
N ASN A 275 2.38 -19.70 -13.33
CA ASN A 275 3.65 -19.72 -14.03
C ASN A 275 3.72 -20.95 -14.92
N ASP A 276 4.16 -20.77 -16.15
CA ASP A 276 4.32 -21.82 -17.17
C ASP A 276 5.79 -22.08 -17.51
N LYS A 277 6.72 -21.44 -16.80
CA LYS A 277 8.17 -21.56 -17.03
C LYS A 277 8.85 -22.28 -15.88
N GLN A 278 9.79 -23.15 -16.23
CA GLN A 278 10.75 -23.65 -15.27
C GLN A 278 11.72 -22.54 -14.87
N ILE A 279 12.13 -22.51 -13.60
CA ILE A 279 13.03 -21.49 -13.05
C ILE A 279 14.32 -22.21 -12.65
N GLU A 280 15.38 -22.01 -13.42
CA GLU A 280 16.64 -22.74 -13.23
C GLU A 280 17.41 -22.31 -11.99
N ASN A 281 17.39 -21.01 -11.68
CA ASN A 281 18.24 -20.43 -10.63
C ASN A 281 17.37 -19.79 -9.55
N SER A 282 17.58 -20.15 -8.29
CA SER A 282 17.00 -19.39 -7.17
C SER A 282 17.57 -17.98 -7.14
N GLY A 283 16.74 -16.96 -6.93
CA GLY A 283 17.25 -15.60 -6.87
C GLY A 283 16.19 -14.51 -6.84
N LYS A 284 16.64 -13.26 -6.87
CA LYS A 284 15.75 -12.10 -7.02
C LYS A 284 15.35 -11.97 -8.48
N TYR A 285 14.05 -11.99 -8.73
CA TYR A 285 13.47 -11.79 -10.06
C TYR A 285 12.69 -10.50 -10.12
N GLU A 286 12.83 -9.83 -11.25
CA GLU A 286 11.88 -8.86 -11.73
C GLU A 286 10.89 -9.58 -12.65
N ILE A 287 9.64 -9.67 -12.23
CA ILE A 287 8.58 -10.34 -12.99
C ILE A 287 7.59 -9.32 -13.53
N ARG A 288 7.10 -9.54 -14.75
CA ARG A 288 5.88 -8.89 -15.22
C ARG A 288 4.76 -9.89 -15.22
N ILE A 289 3.71 -9.58 -14.49
CA ILE A 289 2.49 -10.38 -14.47
C ILE A 289 1.42 -9.70 -15.30
N THR A 290 0.67 -10.50 -16.04
CA THR A 290 -0.50 -10.06 -16.79
C THR A 290 -1.72 -10.72 -16.19
N ARG A 291 -2.80 -9.96 -16.09
CA ARG A 291 -4.07 -10.54 -15.67
C ARG A 291 -4.83 -11.10 -16.86
N VAL A 292 -5.15 -12.39 -16.84
CA VAL A 292 -5.83 -13.06 -17.96
C VAL A 292 -7.13 -13.71 -17.51
N LYS A 293 -8.10 -13.76 -18.41
CA LYS A 293 -9.28 -14.64 -18.30
C LYS A 293 -8.90 -16.00 -18.89
N PRO A 294 -8.93 -17.10 -18.12
CA PRO A 294 -8.62 -18.42 -18.65
C PRO A 294 -9.62 -18.78 -19.76
N SER A 295 -9.14 -19.18 -20.94
CA SER A 295 -10.01 -19.58 -22.06
C SER A 295 -10.58 -21.00 -21.92
N LEU A 296 -10.06 -21.81 -20.99
CA LEU A 296 -10.29 -23.27 -20.94
C LEU A 296 -10.39 -23.85 -19.52
N ALA A 297 -10.71 -23.06 -18.49
CA ALA A 297 -10.93 -23.64 -17.16
C ALA A 297 -12.20 -24.49 -17.17
N ARG A 298 -12.07 -25.79 -16.86
CA ARG A 298 -13.21 -26.72 -16.66
C ARG A 298 -14.11 -26.29 -15.48
N ASP A 299 -13.62 -25.38 -14.65
CA ASP A 299 -14.40 -24.64 -13.65
C ASP A 299 -14.91 -23.32 -14.24
N SER A 300 -16.20 -23.29 -14.56
CA SER A 300 -16.92 -22.18 -15.17
C SER A 300 -17.04 -20.90 -14.30
N HIS A 301 -16.42 -20.87 -13.11
CA HIS A 301 -16.59 -19.80 -12.12
C HIS A 301 -15.39 -18.84 -12.02
N ILE A 302 -14.19 -19.22 -12.49
CA ILE A 302 -12.99 -18.37 -12.37
C ILE A 302 -12.85 -17.46 -13.60
N THR A 303 -13.16 -16.16 -13.45
CA THR A 303 -13.15 -15.22 -14.58
C THR A 303 -11.80 -14.54 -14.84
N SER A 304 -10.81 -14.62 -13.93
CA SER A 304 -9.51 -13.96 -14.10
C SER A 304 -8.45 -14.41 -13.09
N VAL A 305 -7.20 -14.57 -13.52
CA VAL A 305 -6.03 -14.91 -12.69
C VAL A 305 -4.80 -14.11 -13.10
N TRP A 306 -3.79 -14.04 -12.24
CA TRP A 306 -2.47 -13.50 -12.56
C TRP A 306 -1.61 -14.57 -13.23
N VAL A 307 -0.93 -14.22 -14.32
CA VAL A 307 0.00 -15.11 -15.03
C VAL A 307 1.32 -14.39 -15.27
N VAL A 308 2.44 -15.09 -15.12
CA VAL A 308 3.75 -14.60 -15.50
C VAL A 308 3.81 -14.37 -17.00
N SER A 309 4.18 -13.17 -17.41
CA SER A 309 4.41 -12.85 -18.83
C SER A 309 5.91 -12.68 -19.13
N GLU A 310 6.65 -12.05 -18.24
CA GLU A 310 8.11 -11.90 -18.34
C GLU A 310 8.74 -12.18 -16.98
N LEU A 311 9.93 -12.77 -17.00
CA LEU A 311 10.67 -13.18 -15.81
C LEU A 311 12.15 -12.92 -16.08
N LYS A 312 12.75 -12.02 -15.29
CA LYS A 312 14.14 -11.58 -15.44
C LYS A 312 14.88 -11.71 -14.12
N LEU A 313 15.91 -12.57 -14.08
CA LEU A 313 16.80 -12.67 -12.93
C LEU A 313 17.57 -11.36 -12.77
N VAL A 314 17.45 -10.75 -11.61
CA VAL A 314 18.27 -9.60 -11.21
C VAL A 314 19.59 -10.18 -10.72
N ARG A 315 20.60 -10.12 -11.58
CA ARG A 315 21.97 -10.40 -11.14
C ARG A 315 22.42 -9.18 -10.34
N ASP A 316 22.74 -9.37 -9.07
CA ASP A 316 23.47 -8.35 -8.32
C ASP A 316 24.78 -8.13 -9.09
N GLU A 317 25.01 -6.92 -9.58
CA GLU A 317 26.34 -6.57 -10.09
C GLU A 317 27.31 -6.76 -8.92
N PRO A 318 28.38 -7.55 -9.09
CA PRO A 318 29.42 -7.61 -8.07
C PRO A 318 29.94 -6.18 -7.92
N SER A 319 29.69 -5.57 -6.76
CA SER A 319 30.32 -4.32 -6.39
C SER A 319 31.82 -4.59 -6.36
N VAL A 320 32.52 -4.23 -7.43
CA VAL A 320 33.97 -4.37 -7.53
C VAL A 320 34.58 -3.42 -6.52
N LEU A 321 34.81 -3.91 -5.30
CA LEU A 321 35.84 -3.35 -4.44
C LEU A 321 37.16 -3.88 -5.00
N THR A 322 37.83 -3.03 -5.79
CA THR A 322 39.25 -3.17 -6.11
C THR A 322 40.04 -3.19 -4.81
N LEU A 323 40.39 -4.39 -4.36
CA LEU A 323 41.49 -4.60 -3.43
C LEU A 323 42.73 -4.86 -4.27
N GLU A 324 43.68 -3.94 -4.15
CA GLU A 324 45.02 -4.06 -4.73
C GLU A 324 45.70 -5.36 -4.25
N GLU A 325 46.36 -6.05 -5.18
CA GLU A 325 47.23 -7.21 -4.91
C GLU A 325 48.40 -6.82 -3.99
N PRO A 326 49.00 -7.83 -3.32
CA PRO A 326 50.30 -8.27 -3.81
C PRO A 326 50.51 -9.80 -3.82
N ILE A 327 50.78 -10.31 -5.03
CA ILE A 327 51.85 -11.24 -5.48
C ILE A 327 52.53 -12.21 -4.48
N GLN A 328 52.35 -13.52 -4.81
CA GLN A 328 53.22 -14.73 -4.75
C GLN A 328 53.62 -15.32 -3.36
N ILE A 329 53.74 -16.64 -3.11
CA ILE A 329 54.38 -17.75 -3.86
C ILE A 329 53.76 -19.11 -3.41
N LEU A 330 53.68 -20.09 -4.33
CA LEU A 330 53.38 -21.54 -4.14
C LEU A 330 54.71 -22.33 -3.95
N PRO A 331 54.74 -23.51 -3.27
CA PRO A 331 54.50 -24.76 -4.02
C PRO A 331 53.84 -25.95 -3.25
N SER A 332 53.11 -26.72 -4.07
CA SER A 332 52.64 -28.13 -4.06
C SER A 332 53.11 -29.18 -3.02
N LEU A 333 52.10 -29.92 -2.48
CA LEU A 333 51.85 -31.41 -2.39
C LEU A 333 52.93 -32.38 -1.83
N PRO A 334 52.61 -33.54 -1.21
CA PRO A 334 51.61 -34.52 -1.71
C PRO A 334 50.75 -35.30 -0.67
N GLU A 335 49.87 -36.11 -1.26
CA GLU A 335 48.94 -37.11 -0.74
C GLU A 335 49.50 -38.11 0.28
N GLN A 336 48.66 -38.60 1.21
CA GLN A 336 48.67 -40.02 1.60
C GLN A 336 47.39 -40.50 2.33
N ASP A 337 46.81 -41.54 1.72
CA ASP A 337 46.07 -42.72 2.20
C ASP A 337 45.40 -42.81 3.59
N VAL A 338 44.07 -43.00 3.52
CA VAL A 338 43.27 -44.16 3.96
C VAL A 338 43.83 -45.08 5.07
N ARG A 339 43.16 -45.15 6.23
CA ARG A 339 42.38 -46.35 6.70
C ARG A 339 41.62 -46.12 8.03
N PRO A 340 40.53 -46.88 8.28
CA PRO A 340 39.54 -46.65 9.34
C PRO A 340 39.69 -47.59 10.55
N SER A 341 39.02 -47.29 11.67
CA SER A 341 38.40 -48.20 12.69
C SER A 341 37.95 -47.40 13.95
N PRO A 342 37.17 -47.94 14.91
CA PRO A 342 35.70 -47.93 14.88
C PRO A 342 35.03 -47.33 16.15
N GLU A 343 33.72 -47.12 16.04
CA GLU A 343 32.69 -47.25 17.08
C GLU A 343 32.94 -46.76 18.53
N THR A 344 32.20 -45.73 18.93
CA THR A 344 31.24 -45.82 20.07
C THR A 344 30.42 -44.53 20.16
N SER A 345 29.24 -44.51 19.53
CA SER A 345 28.24 -43.47 19.73
C SER A 345 27.14 -43.99 20.65
N HIS A 346 27.23 -43.61 21.91
CA HIS A 346 26.10 -43.66 22.84
C HIS A 346 25.05 -42.65 22.36
N ARG A 347 23.94 -43.13 21.79
CA ARG A 347 22.71 -42.33 21.58
C ARG A 347 22.10 -42.00 22.95
N PRO A 348 21.91 -40.73 23.32
CA PRO A 348 20.97 -40.38 24.38
C PRO A 348 19.55 -40.57 23.86
N VAL A 349 18.74 -41.20 24.71
CA VAL A 349 17.29 -41.36 24.55
C VAL A 349 16.65 -39.97 24.36
N GLU A 350 15.99 -39.76 23.22
CA GLU A 350 15.22 -38.54 22.98
C GLU A 350 13.95 -38.56 23.83
N LEU A 351 13.85 -37.60 24.75
CA LEU A 351 12.59 -37.23 25.38
C LEU A 351 11.59 -36.73 24.33
N PRO A 352 10.27 -36.81 24.59
CA PRO A 352 9.24 -36.40 23.64
C PRO A 352 9.43 -34.91 23.32
N ARG A 353 9.89 -34.61 22.10
CA ARG A 353 9.94 -33.24 21.59
C ARG A 353 8.50 -32.75 21.48
N HIS A 354 8.18 -31.65 22.14
CA HIS A 354 6.95 -30.91 21.86
C HIS A 354 6.91 -30.63 20.35
N ALA A 355 5.78 -30.95 19.70
CA ALA A 355 5.64 -30.81 18.25
C ALA A 355 6.04 -29.39 17.83
N GLY A 356 7.06 -29.28 16.96
CA GLY A 356 7.54 -28.00 16.51
C GLY A 356 6.48 -27.29 15.69
N GLN A 357 6.49 -25.96 15.75
CA GLN A 357 5.59 -25.13 14.95
C GLN A 357 6.38 -24.50 13.82
N ILE A 358 5.81 -24.48 12.62
CA ILE A 358 6.39 -23.75 11.50
C ILE A 358 6.20 -22.26 11.77
N LYS A 359 7.31 -21.54 11.93
CA LYS A 359 7.31 -20.10 12.23
C LYS A 359 8.14 -19.35 11.21
N LYS A 360 7.75 -18.09 11.00
CA LYS A 360 8.48 -17.15 10.14
C LYS A 360 9.49 -16.35 10.95
N ALA A 361 10.71 -16.31 10.46
CA ALA A 361 11.85 -15.73 11.16
C ALA A 361 12.67 -14.81 10.25
N ILE A 362 13.28 -13.78 10.82
CA ILE A 362 14.27 -12.92 10.13
C ILE A 362 15.63 -13.04 10.81
N ILE A 363 16.71 -13.13 10.04
CA ILE A 363 18.07 -13.20 10.57
C ILE A 363 18.49 -11.82 11.06
N VAL A 364 18.75 -11.69 12.37
CA VAL A 364 19.13 -10.42 12.99
C VAL A 364 20.62 -10.27 13.22
N ASN A 365 21.36 -11.38 13.33
CA ASN A 365 22.81 -11.38 13.50
C ASN A 365 23.37 -12.77 13.17
N ILE A 366 24.55 -12.82 12.54
CA ILE A 366 25.32 -14.05 12.37
C ILE A 366 26.68 -13.86 13.04
N LYS A 367 27.00 -14.69 14.03
CA LYS A 367 28.29 -14.65 14.73
C LYS A 367 29.07 -15.93 14.55
N ARG A 368 30.35 -15.82 14.21
CA ARG A 368 31.28 -16.96 14.20
C ARG A 368 31.72 -17.26 15.64
N VAL A 369 31.43 -18.46 16.12
CA VAL A 369 31.85 -18.94 17.45
C VAL A 369 32.47 -20.32 17.31
N LYS A 370 33.76 -20.46 17.63
CA LYS A 370 34.50 -21.74 17.59
C LYS A 370 34.27 -22.52 16.28
N ASP A 371 34.52 -21.83 15.16
CA ASP A 371 34.40 -22.38 13.80
C ASP A 371 32.99 -22.79 13.36
N ARG A 372 31.95 -22.25 13.99
CA ARG A 372 30.55 -22.39 13.54
C ARG A 372 29.80 -21.08 13.56
N ASP A 373 28.82 -20.95 12.67
CA ASP A 373 27.93 -19.81 12.66
C ASP A 373 26.80 -20.00 13.68
N GLN A 374 26.64 -19.03 14.57
CA GLN A 374 25.44 -18.85 15.37
C GLN A 374 24.54 -17.82 14.69
N VAL A 375 23.41 -18.31 14.16
CA VAL A 375 22.44 -17.49 13.44
C VAL A 375 21.32 -17.09 14.40
N PHE A 376 21.36 -15.84 14.87
CA PHE A 376 20.32 -15.27 15.71
C PHE A 376 19.18 -14.77 14.85
N VAL A 377 17.96 -15.09 15.27
CA VAL A 377 16.75 -14.78 14.50
C VAL A 377 15.68 -14.14 15.37
N TRP A 378 14.77 -13.44 14.71
CA TRP A 378 13.57 -12.88 15.34
C TRP A 378 12.33 -13.50 14.70
N LEU A 379 11.48 -14.10 15.52
CA LEU A 379 10.22 -14.69 15.12
C LEU A 379 9.18 -13.58 14.94
N LEU A 380 8.76 -13.34 13.69
CA LEU A 380 8.01 -12.13 13.31
C LEU A 380 6.61 -12.09 13.91
N ASP A 381 5.93 -13.23 13.99
CA ASP A 381 4.56 -13.34 14.50
C ASP A 381 4.52 -13.45 16.03
N ASP A 382 5.58 -14.01 16.63
CA ASP A 382 5.65 -14.27 18.08
C ASP A 382 6.32 -13.13 18.86
N HIS A 383 7.01 -12.22 18.17
CA HIS A 383 7.87 -11.18 18.75
C HIS A 383 8.89 -11.72 19.75
N LYS A 384 9.58 -12.79 19.37
CA LYS A 384 10.55 -13.50 20.22
C LYS A 384 11.89 -13.72 19.52
N ASP A 385 12.95 -13.67 20.31
CA ASP A 385 14.29 -14.04 19.87
C ASP A 385 14.38 -15.58 19.74
N GLY A 386 15.11 -16.05 18.72
CA GLY A 386 15.34 -17.46 18.46
C GLY A 386 16.73 -17.74 17.93
N LEU A 387 17.06 -19.02 17.78
CA LEU A 387 18.34 -19.49 17.25
C LEU A 387 18.13 -20.47 16.10
N LEU A 388 18.75 -20.21 14.95
CA LEU A 388 18.87 -21.19 13.87
C LEU A 388 20.24 -21.89 14.00
N ARG A 389 20.21 -23.20 14.19
CA ARG A 389 21.40 -24.06 14.21
C ARG A 389 21.57 -24.70 12.85
N LEU A 390 22.69 -24.40 12.21
CA LEU A 390 23.05 -24.95 10.91
C LEU A 390 24.19 -25.96 11.08
N ASP A 391 24.15 -27.02 10.28
CA ASP A 391 25.24 -28.00 10.20
C ASP A 391 26.40 -27.53 9.30
N VAL A 392 26.14 -26.50 8.49
CA VAL A 392 27.11 -25.83 7.59
C VAL A 392 27.08 -24.33 7.82
N ASP A 393 28.07 -23.61 7.27
CA ASP A 393 28.13 -22.16 7.39
C ASP A 393 26.92 -21.49 6.72
N ALA A 394 26.42 -20.41 7.31
CA ALA A 394 25.25 -19.68 6.82
C ALA A 394 25.49 -19.16 5.39
N ALA A 395 26.72 -18.74 5.10
CA ALA A 395 27.15 -18.29 3.78
C ALA A 395 27.00 -19.40 2.71
N THR A 396 27.28 -20.66 3.06
CA THR A 396 27.12 -21.81 2.16
C THR A 396 25.65 -22.02 1.75
N LEU A 397 24.72 -21.65 2.63
CA LEU A 397 23.27 -21.69 2.35
C LEU A 397 22.75 -20.38 1.73
N GLY A 398 23.63 -19.44 1.39
CA GLY A 398 23.24 -18.12 0.88
C GLY A 398 22.42 -17.29 1.87
N LEU A 399 22.60 -17.55 3.18
CA LEU A 399 21.95 -16.82 4.26
C LEU A 399 22.84 -15.67 4.73
N THR A 400 22.23 -14.50 4.80
CA THR A 400 22.86 -13.27 5.31
C THR A 400 21.91 -12.58 6.27
N GLU A 401 22.45 -11.67 7.08
CA GLU A 401 21.63 -10.83 7.95
C GLU A 401 20.56 -10.08 7.13
N GLY A 402 19.35 -10.05 7.66
CA GLY A 402 18.16 -9.52 6.99
C GLY A 402 17.34 -10.55 6.22
N ASN A 403 17.87 -11.76 5.96
CA ASN A 403 17.09 -12.76 5.26
C ASN A 403 15.93 -13.29 6.10
N VAL A 404 14.80 -13.47 5.42
CA VAL A 404 13.57 -14.01 6.00
C VAL A 404 13.43 -15.46 5.55
N PHE A 405 12.95 -16.32 6.44
CA PHE A 405 12.69 -17.73 6.14
C PHE A 405 11.58 -18.28 7.05
N THR A 406 11.02 -19.42 6.67
CA THR A 406 10.17 -20.26 7.52
C THR A 406 10.91 -21.53 7.90
N ALA A 407 10.74 -21.98 9.15
CA ALA A 407 11.30 -23.24 9.62
C ALA A 407 10.47 -23.80 10.77
N GLU A 408 10.63 -25.08 11.08
CA GLU A 408 10.08 -25.66 12.29
C GLU A 408 10.92 -25.22 13.50
N PHE A 409 10.29 -24.57 14.45
CA PHE A 409 10.89 -24.10 15.69
C PHE A 409 10.30 -24.86 16.88
N THR A 410 11.17 -25.33 17.76
CA THR A 410 10.81 -26.02 19.00
C THR A 410 11.23 -25.18 20.20
N ASP A 411 10.38 -25.14 21.23
CA ASP A 411 10.75 -24.54 22.50
C ASP A 411 11.85 -25.39 23.15
N ALA A 412 13.04 -24.81 23.30
CA ALA A 412 14.10 -25.40 24.09
C ALA A 412 13.85 -25.12 25.58
N SER A 413 14.53 -25.88 26.45
CA SER A 413 14.61 -25.56 27.87
C SER A 413 15.10 -24.11 28.05
N GLU A 414 14.47 -23.36 28.96
CA GLU A 414 14.73 -21.94 29.27
C GLU A 414 14.06 -20.89 28.35
N GLY A 415 13.00 -21.26 27.62
CA GLY A 415 12.18 -20.27 26.87
C GLY A 415 12.87 -19.70 25.63
N LYS A 416 13.96 -20.31 25.18
CA LYS A 416 14.62 -20.03 23.90
C LYS A 416 14.00 -20.91 22.83
N VAL A 417 13.67 -20.34 21.69
CA VAL A 417 13.12 -21.11 20.57
C VAL A 417 14.25 -21.40 19.60
N GLU A 418 14.42 -22.67 19.20
CA GLU A 418 15.47 -23.06 18.25
C GLU A 418 14.92 -23.85 17.07
N SER A 419 15.59 -23.74 15.92
CA SER A 419 15.36 -24.55 14.74
C SER A 419 16.66 -25.18 14.28
N ARG A 420 16.58 -26.41 13.75
CA ARG A 420 17.68 -27.12 13.08
C ARG A 420 17.47 -27.23 11.56
N GLY A 421 16.49 -26.51 11.03
CA GLY A 421 16.01 -26.68 9.67
C GLY A 421 15.11 -27.92 9.49
N PRO A 422 14.70 -28.24 8.24
CA PRO A 422 14.99 -27.50 7.02
C PRO A 422 14.38 -26.09 7.03
N ILE A 423 15.02 -25.16 6.32
CA ILE A 423 14.50 -23.80 6.15
C ILE A 423 13.93 -23.63 4.76
N THR A 424 12.88 -22.82 4.63
CA THR A 424 12.33 -22.37 3.35
C THR A 424 12.51 -20.86 3.29
N ARG A 425 13.25 -20.37 2.30
CA ARG A 425 13.58 -18.94 2.18
C ARG A 425 12.33 -18.15 1.79
N GLU A 426 12.15 -16.99 2.41
CA GLU A 426 11.04 -16.07 2.16
C GLU A 426 11.56 -14.77 1.56
N TYR A 427 10.63 -13.90 1.12
CA TYR A 427 10.97 -12.57 0.65
C TYR A 427 11.54 -11.70 1.79
N ASP A 428 12.67 -11.02 1.52
CA ASP A 428 13.24 -10.03 2.43
C ASP A 428 12.29 -8.83 2.55
N TYR A 429 11.51 -8.76 3.64
CA TYR A 429 10.48 -7.72 3.82
C TYR A 429 11.01 -6.30 4.00
N TYR A 430 12.28 -6.15 4.36
CA TYR A 430 12.84 -4.90 4.86
C TYR A 430 14.10 -4.50 4.11
N GLU A 431 14.24 -3.21 3.86
CA GLU A 431 15.53 -2.63 3.49
C GLU A 431 16.48 -2.76 4.70
N THR A 432 17.68 -3.25 4.46
CA THR A 432 18.68 -3.51 5.51
C THR A 432 20.00 -2.84 5.23
N ARG A 433 20.70 -2.37 6.28
CA ARG A 433 22.08 -1.86 6.17
C ARG A 433 22.94 -2.30 7.34
N GLY A 434 24.25 -2.09 7.22
CA GLY A 434 25.23 -2.38 8.29
C GLY A 434 25.70 -3.84 8.35
N LYS A 435 25.64 -4.57 7.22
CA LYS A 435 26.08 -5.97 7.14
C LYS A 435 27.56 -6.12 7.50
N GLY A 436 27.89 -7.11 8.34
CA GLY A 436 29.25 -7.68 8.40
C GLY A 436 30.13 -7.28 9.59
N ASN A 437 29.65 -6.53 10.58
CA ASN A 437 30.48 -6.08 11.71
C ASN A 437 30.12 -6.73 13.06
N GLY A 438 29.28 -7.78 13.08
CA GLY A 438 28.85 -8.47 14.31
C GLY A 438 27.92 -7.67 15.24
N ASN A 439 27.65 -6.40 14.90
CA ASN A 439 26.78 -5.47 15.62
C ASN A 439 25.29 -5.60 15.29
N GLY A 440 24.93 -6.63 14.51
CA GLY A 440 23.56 -6.88 14.04
C GLY A 440 23.16 -5.99 12.88
N VAL A 441 22.12 -6.40 12.17
CA VAL A 441 21.59 -5.66 11.01
C VAL A 441 20.59 -4.58 11.45
N GLU A 442 20.62 -3.45 10.74
CA GLU A 442 19.62 -2.39 10.87
C GLU A 442 18.52 -2.59 9.84
N PHE A 443 17.26 -2.45 10.25
CA PHE A 443 16.08 -2.58 9.42
C PHE A 443 15.39 -1.23 9.24
N LYS A 444 15.08 -0.87 8.01
CA LYS A 444 14.22 0.29 7.73
C LYS A 444 12.78 -0.15 7.87
N ILE A 445 12.08 0.42 8.84
CA ILE A 445 10.68 0.11 9.11
C ILE A 445 9.82 1.36 9.00
N PHE A 446 8.53 1.11 8.85
CA PHE A 446 7.47 2.08 8.91
C PHE A 446 6.57 1.74 10.08
N ALA A 447 6.39 2.67 11.02
CA ALA A 447 5.50 2.46 12.15
C ALA A 447 4.75 3.74 12.50
N GLU A 448 3.60 3.58 13.15
CA GLU A 448 2.68 4.66 13.49
C GLU A 448 2.55 4.82 14.99
N THR A 449 2.29 6.05 15.43
CA THR A 449 1.93 6.39 16.82
C THR A 449 3.04 6.13 17.85
N LEU A 450 3.80 7.19 18.17
CA LEU A 450 4.73 7.17 19.29
C LEU A 450 3.95 7.25 20.62
N VAL A 451 4.14 6.26 21.49
CA VAL A 451 3.61 6.26 22.84
C VAL A 451 4.69 6.80 23.77
N GLU A 452 4.40 7.92 24.43
CA GLU A 452 5.27 8.48 25.46
C GLU A 452 5.38 7.51 26.66
N SER A 453 6.53 7.53 27.33
CA SER A 453 6.74 6.69 28.51
C SER A 453 5.83 7.16 29.66
N ASP A 454 4.92 6.29 30.11
CA ASP A 454 4.19 6.47 31.36
C ASP A 454 4.83 5.60 32.45
N PRO A 455 5.48 6.19 33.47
CA PRO A 455 6.12 5.44 34.55
C PRO A 455 5.15 4.62 35.41
N ASN A 456 3.82 4.82 35.29
CA ASN A 456 2.81 4.10 36.06
C ASN A 456 2.11 2.97 35.29
N ASN A 457 2.44 2.73 34.01
CA ASN A 457 1.77 1.73 33.18
C ASN A 457 2.58 0.42 33.13
N GLU A 458 2.12 -0.59 33.87
CA GLU A 458 2.90 -1.78 34.23
C GLU A 458 3.23 -2.83 33.16
N PRO A 459 2.69 -2.89 31.92
CA PRO A 459 3.23 -3.85 30.95
C PRO A 459 4.54 -3.35 30.30
N MET A 460 4.86 -2.06 30.42
CA MET A 460 6.02 -1.43 29.76
C MET A 460 6.89 -0.68 30.75
N ASN A 461 7.58 -1.40 31.63
CA ASN A 461 8.65 -0.85 32.45
C ASN A 461 9.81 -0.35 31.56
N SER A 462 9.59 0.81 30.94
CA SER A 462 10.30 1.39 29.81
C SER A 462 10.31 2.89 30.05
N SER A 463 11.41 3.41 30.58
CA SER A 463 11.63 4.84 30.80
C SER A 463 11.74 5.66 29.49
N TYR A 464 11.34 5.07 28.38
CA TYR A 464 11.58 5.54 27.02
C TYR A 464 10.30 5.46 26.21
N PRO A 465 10.03 6.47 25.36
CA PRO A 465 8.96 6.40 24.36
C PRO A 465 9.12 5.16 23.48
N SER A 466 8.01 4.62 23.01
CA SER A 466 8.04 3.43 22.15
C SER A 466 6.96 3.45 21.08
N ILE A 467 7.21 2.73 19.99
CA ILE A 467 6.31 2.60 18.86
C ILE A 467 6.10 1.12 18.56
N TYR A 468 4.85 0.72 18.32
CA TYR A 468 4.54 -0.67 18.02
C TYR A 468 4.63 -0.94 16.51
N HIS A 469 5.33 -2.01 16.15
CA HIS A 469 5.44 -2.48 14.78
C HIS A 469 4.99 -3.94 14.69
N HIS A 470 4.08 -4.25 13.76
CA HIS A 470 3.43 -5.57 13.64
C HIS A 470 4.38 -6.78 13.56
N HIS A 471 5.57 -6.64 12.95
CA HIS A 471 6.58 -7.73 12.92
C HIS A 471 7.69 -7.61 13.97
N PHE A 472 7.89 -6.46 14.61
CA PHE A 472 9.03 -6.23 15.52
C PHE A 472 8.59 -5.96 16.97
N GLY A 473 7.28 -5.97 17.24
CA GLY A 473 6.72 -5.59 18.52
C GLY A 473 7.06 -4.14 18.86
N TYR A 474 7.36 -3.88 20.13
CA TYR A 474 7.70 -2.54 20.60
C TYR A 474 9.14 -2.15 20.29
N VAL A 475 9.29 -1.05 19.57
CA VAL A 475 10.56 -0.40 19.24
C VAL A 475 10.72 0.83 20.12
N VAL A 476 11.85 0.94 20.81
CA VAL A 476 12.10 1.95 21.83
C VAL A 476 12.90 3.12 21.26
N ASP A 477 12.44 4.35 21.52
CA ASP A 477 13.18 5.57 21.23
C ASP A 477 14.06 5.99 22.42
N ASN A 478 15.05 5.15 22.74
CA ASN A 478 15.86 5.33 23.95
C ASN A 478 16.74 6.59 23.94
N PHE A 479 16.93 7.20 22.76
CA PHE A 479 17.70 8.42 22.56
C PHE A 479 16.85 9.62 22.12
N ARG A 480 15.51 9.51 22.15
CA ARG A 480 14.58 10.55 21.68
C ARG A 480 14.95 11.08 20.28
N ARG A 481 15.28 10.16 19.37
CA ARG A 481 15.70 10.45 17.98
C ARG A 481 14.52 10.78 17.09
N LEU A 482 13.32 10.32 17.44
CA LEU A 482 12.12 10.71 16.72
C LEU A 482 11.80 12.17 17.06
N LYS A 483 11.75 12.97 16.00
CA LYS A 483 11.38 14.38 16.00
C LYS A 483 10.13 14.55 15.15
N ASN A 484 9.46 15.68 15.33
CA ASN A 484 8.24 16.03 14.62
C ASN A 484 7.08 15.05 14.90
N HIS A 485 6.55 15.14 16.12
CA HIS A 485 5.45 14.30 16.61
C HIS A 485 4.08 14.65 16.02
N GLU A 486 4.02 15.63 15.11
CA GLU A 486 2.81 15.95 14.34
C GLU A 486 2.56 14.92 13.21
N HIS A 487 3.58 14.13 12.84
CA HIS A 487 3.42 13.02 11.90
C HIS A 487 2.97 11.74 12.61
N ILE A 488 1.85 11.17 12.16
CA ILE A 488 1.32 9.88 12.65
C ILE A 488 2.22 8.72 12.23
N LYS A 489 3.11 8.93 11.25
CA LYS A 489 3.88 7.90 10.55
C LYS A 489 5.37 8.23 10.60
N TYR A 490 6.19 7.28 11.03
CA TYR A 490 7.63 7.44 11.09
C TYR A 490 8.34 6.42 10.20
N HIS A 491 9.31 6.91 9.43
CA HIS A 491 10.27 6.08 8.72
C HIS A 491 11.56 6.07 9.53
N MET A 492 12.02 4.90 9.92
CA MET A 492 13.15 4.79 10.83
C MET A 492 14.00 3.56 10.56
N TRP A 493 15.29 3.69 10.81
CA TRP A 493 16.19 2.57 10.97
C TRP A 493 16.11 2.08 12.40
N ILE A 494 15.89 0.78 12.59
CA ILE A 494 15.87 0.12 13.89
C ILE A 494 16.92 -0.97 13.95
N LYS A 495 17.34 -1.33 15.16
CA LYS A 495 18.17 -2.52 15.38
C LYS A 495 17.89 -3.13 16.74
N LYS A 496 18.29 -4.39 16.91
CA LYS A 496 18.29 -5.03 18.23
C LYS A 496 19.52 -4.58 19.00
N ALA A 497 19.33 -3.93 20.15
CA ALA A 497 20.42 -3.46 21.00
C ALA A 497 20.08 -3.64 22.47
N ARG A 498 21.12 -3.66 23.32
CA ARG A 498 20.95 -3.73 24.77
C ARG A 498 20.49 -2.37 25.31
N VAL A 499 19.38 -2.35 26.04
CA VAL A 499 18.84 -1.20 26.77
C VAL A 499 18.64 -1.62 28.22
N GLY A 500 19.49 -1.13 29.12
CA GLY A 500 19.62 -1.69 30.47
C GLY A 500 20.12 -3.14 30.40
N ASP A 501 19.37 -4.07 31.01
CA ASP A 501 19.73 -5.49 31.06
C ASP A 501 19.01 -6.38 30.03
N VAL A 502 18.23 -5.77 29.13
CA VAL A 502 17.42 -6.50 28.15
C VAL A 502 17.75 -6.04 26.73
N PHE A 503 17.74 -6.97 25.77
CA PHE A 503 17.80 -6.63 24.36
C PHE A 503 16.44 -6.18 23.86
N ARG A 504 16.36 -4.97 23.31
CA ARG A 504 15.15 -4.38 22.75
C ARG A 504 15.39 -3.93 21.31
N TRP A 505 14.32 -3.80 20.54
CA TRP A 505 14.38 -3.06 19.28
C TRP A 505 14.52 -1.59 19.63
N VAL A 506 15.51 -0.91 19.06
CA VAL A 506 15.77 0.51 19.30
C VAL A 506 15.81 1.29 18.00
N ILE A 507 15.40 2.55 18.08
CA ILE A 507 15.50 3.48 16.98
C ILE A 507 16.95 3.92 16.84
N VAL A 508 17.54 3.63 15.68
CA VAL A 508 18.87 4.09 15.30
C VAL A 508 18.78 5.47 14.69
N GLU A 509 17.85 5.69 13.77
CA GLU A 509 17.81 6.93 13.01
C GLU A 509 16.39 7.15 12.48
N GLN A 510 15.87 8.36 12.61
CA GLN A 510 14.71 8.78 11.83
C GLN A 510 15.18 9.13 10.42
N VAL A 511 14.59 8.50 9.41
CA VAL A 511 14.88 8.81 8.02
C VAL A 511 14.24 10.16 7.70
N GLY A 512 15.05 11.21 7.61
CA GLY A 512 14.58 12.50 7.11
C GLY A 512 14.19 12.38 5.64
N HIS A 513 13.05 12.96 5.26
CA HIS A 513 12.85 13.30 3.85
C HIS A 513 13.94 14.32 3.50
N GLY A 514 14.86 13.92 2.61
CA GLY A 514 15.97 14.79 2.19
C GLY A 514 15.45 16.18 1.81
N GLN A 515 16.14 17.20 2.31
CA GLN A 515 15.86 18.62 2.04
C GLN A 515 15.86 18.94 0.55
#